data_AF-A0A1U9YQJ4-F1
#
_entry.id   AF-A0A1U9YQJ4-F1
#
_cell.length_a   1.000
_cell.length_b   1.000
_cell.length_c   1.000
_cell.angle_alpha   90.00
_cell.angle_beta   90.00
_cell.angle_gamma   90.00
#
_symmetry.space_group_name_H-M   'P 1'
#
loop_
_entity.id
_entity.type
_entity.pdbx_description
1 polymer ?
#
loop_
_entity_poly.entity_id
_entity_poly.type
_entity_poly.pdbx_seq_one_letter_code
_entity_poly.pdbx_strand_id
1 'polypeptide(L)'
;MKRKRYELDFKRMVVAKGKEIGNMTAVARQHELDPKMVIRWARELDRKDIGQLDGTSLKQAAYVRTAADYAALAKEHEKLKKLYAEQALEREILRDLVKKTNPHLRIK
;
A
#
# COMPACT_ATOMS: atom_id res chain seq x y z
N MET A 1 2.90 -18.78 -23.93
CA MET A 1 2.10 -17.56 -24.22
C MET A 1 2.08 -16.64 -23.00
N LYS A 2 2.44 -15.36 -23.14
CA LYS A 2 2.24 -14.36 -22.08
C LYS A 2 0.79 -13.87 -22.13
N ARG A 3 0.06 -13.94 -21.01
CA ARG A 3 -1.32 -13.44 -20.93
C ARG A 3 -1.29 -11.92 -20.90
N LYS A 4 -1.97 -11.25 -21.85
CA LYS A 4 -2.17 -9.79 -21.81
C LYS A 4 -3.03 -9.44 -20.60
N ARG A 5 -2.55 -8.52 -19.77
CA ARG A 5 -3.25 -7.96 -18.61
C ARG A 5 -3.69 -6.54 -18.96
N TYR A 6 -4.92 -6.20 -18.60
CA TYR A 6 -5.48 -4.87 -18.78
C TYR A 6 -5.74 -4.25 -17.41
N GLU A 7 -5.46 -2.95 -17.30
CA GLU A 7 -5.73 -2.16 -16.10
C GLU A 7 -7.23 -2.08 -15.81
N LEU A 8 -7.58 -1.93 -14.52
CA LEU A 8 -8.97 -1.90 -14.09
C LEU A 8 -9.73 -0.71 -14.69
N ASP A 9 -9.10 0.47 -14.74
CA ASP A 9 -9.72 1.69 -15.26
C ASP A 9 -10.01 1.57 -16.75
N PHE A 10 -9.10 0.97 -17.52
CA PHE A 10 -9.35 0.66 -18.93
C PHE A 10 -10.56 -0.27 -19.11
N LYS A 11 -10.67 -1.34 -18.31
CA LYS A 11 -11.82 -2.25 -18.36
C LYS A 11 -13.13 -1.52 -18.03
N ARG A 12 -13.12 -0.65 -17.01
CA ARG A 12 -14.29 0.15 -16.61
C ARG A 12 -14.74 1.08 -17.71
N MET A 13 -13.81 1.81 -18.33
CA MET A 13 -14.08 2.72 -19.44
C MET A 13 -14.74 1.97 -20.62
N VAL A 14 -14.16 0.85 -21.04
CA VAL A 14 -14.67 0.06 -22.16
C VAL A 14 -16.08 -0.47 -21.88
N VAL A 15 -16.31 -1.02 -20.67
CA VAL A 15 -17.63 -1.53 -20.27
C VAL A 15 -18.65 -0.41 -20.15
N ALA A 16 -18.29 0.74 -19.57
CA ALA A 16 -19.19 1.89 -19.43
C ALA A 16 -19.68 2.38 -20.81
N LYS A 17 -18.75 2.58 -21.75
CA LYS A 17 -19.07 2.97 -23.13
C LYS A 17 -19.95 1.92 -23.83
N GLY A 18 -19.68 0.64 -23.60
CA GLY A 18 -20.49 -0.45 -24.13
C GLY A 18 -21.92 -0.49 -23.56
N LYS A 19 -22.11 -0.11 -22.29
CA LYS A 19 -23.44 0.03 -21.66
C LYS A 19 -24.18 1.24 -22.19
N GLU A 20 -23.50 2.38 -22.33
CA GLU A 20 -24.07 3.63 -22.84
C GLU A 20 -24.60 3.49 -24.27
N ILE A 21 -23.81 2.85 -25.15
CA ILE A 21 -24.19 2.60 -26.55
C ILE A 21 -25.17 1.42 -26.66
N GLY A 22 -25.26 0.56 -25.63
CA GLY A 22 -26.01 -0.69 -25.68
C GLY A 22 -25.39 -1.77 -26.58
N ASN A 23 -24.14 -1.59 -27.04
CA ASN A 23 -23.44 -2.52 -27.93
C ASN A 23 -21.99 -2.76 -27.51
N MET A 24 -21.79 -3.80 -26.70
CA MET A 24 -20.48 -4.25 -26.22
C MET A 24 -19.55 -4.74 -27.33
N THR A 25 -20.11 -5.37 -28.36
CA THR A 25 -19.33 -5.98 -29.46
C THR A 25 -18.69 -4.92 -30.33
N ALA A 26 -19.40 -3.83 -30.62
CA ALA A 26 -18.88 -2.71 -31.40
C ALA A 26 -17.70 -2.04 -30.68
N VAL A 27 -17.86 -1.76 -29.38
CA VAL A 27 -16.80 -1.13 -28.56
C VAL A 27 -15.60 -2.06 -28.42
N ALA A 28 -15.81 -3.38 -28.22
CA ALA A 28 -14.72 -4.33 -28.18
C ALA A 28 -13.85 -4.30 -29.45
N ARG A 29 -14.49 -4.27 -30.64
CA ARG A 29 -13.77 -4.20 -31.92
C ARG A 29 -13.00 -2.90 -32.10
N GLN A 30 -13.53 -1.77 -31.62
CA GLN A 30 -12.82 -0.47 -31.65
C GLN A 30 -11.50 -0.50 -30.86
N HIS A 31 -11.43 -1.35 -29.83
CA HIS A 31 -10.24 -1.50 -28.98
C HIS A 31 -9.46 -2.79 -29.26
N GLU A 32 -9.73 -3.48 -30.38
CA GLU A 32 -9.11 -4.76 -30.75
C GLU A 32 -9.23 -5.86 -29.68
N LEU A 33 -10.35 -5.84 -28.94
CA LEU A 33 -10.66 -6.79 -27.87
C LEU A 33 -11.63 -7.86 -28.38
N ASP A 34 -11.52 -9.06 -27.81
CA ASP A 34 -12.54 -10.10 -27.98
C ASP A 34 -13.86 -9.64 -27.29
N PRO A 35 -14.99 -9.61 -28.00
CA PRO A 35 -16.30 -9.27 -27.42
C PRO A 35 -16.66 -10.08 -26.17
N LYS A 36 -16.31 -11.38 -26.13
CA LYS A 36 -16.54 -12.26 -24.97
C LYS A 36 -15.75 -11.79 -23.75
N MET A 37 -14.57 -11.21 -23.97
CA MET A 37 -13.75 -10.66 -22.88
C MET A 37 -14.41 -9.42 -22.26
N VAL A 38 -14.96 -8.53 -23.08
CA VAL A 38 -15.68 -7.33 -22.59
C VAL A 38 -16.98 -7.72 -21.87
N ILE A 39 -17.73 -8.70 -22.39
CA ILE A 39 -18.92 -9.23 -21.71
C ILE A 39 -18.54 -9.86 -20.36
N ARG A 40 -17.40 -10.57 -20.29
CA ARG A 40 -16.89 -11.12 -19.03
C ARG A 40 -16.53 -10.02 -18.05
N TRP A 41 -15.86 -8.95 -18.51
CA TRP A 41 -15.56 -7.79 -17.67
C TRP A 41 -16.82 -7.08 -17.17
N ALA A 42 -17.86 -6.96 -17.99
CA ALA A 42 -19.13 -6.39 -17.54
C ALA A 42 -19.73 -7.20 -16.38
N ARG A 43 -19.73 -8.54 -16.48
CA ARG A 43 -20.18 -9.42 -15.40
C ARG A 43 -19.28 -9.36 -14.17
N GLU A 44 -17.96 -9.29 -14.36
CA GLU A 44 -17.00 -9.11 -13.27
C GLU A 44 -17.29 -7.78 -12.56
N LEU A 45 -17.45 -6.68 -13.32
CA LEU A 45 -17.69 -5.32 -12.85
C LEU A 45 -19.10 -5.04 -12.27
N ASP A 46 -20.05 -5.94 -12.48
CA ASP A 46 -21.37 -5.87 -11.86
C ASP A 46 -21.47 -6.68 -10.55
N ARG A 47 -20.51 -7.54 -10.24
CA ARG A 47 -20.47 -8.26 -8.95
C ARG A 47 -20.13 -7.27 -7.84
N LYS A 48 -20.99 -7.13 -6.83
CA LYS A 48 -20.75 -6.24 -5.67
C LYS A 48 -19.41 -6.49 -4.95
N ASP A 49 -18.74 -7.60 -5.24
CA ASP A 49 -17.48 -8.05 -4.66
C ASP A 49 -16.21 -7.59 -5.42
N ILE A 50 -16.26 -6.70 -6.42
CA ILE A 50 -15.05 -6.12 -7.09
C ILE A 50 -14.26 -5.17 -6.16
N GLY A 51 -14.54 -5.19 -4.86
CA GLY A 51 -13.48 -4.92 -3.91
C GLY A 51 -12.33 -5.93 -4.01
N GLN A 52 -12.53 -7.12 -4.59
CA GLN A 52 -11.58 -8.25 -4.56
C GLN A 52 -11.03 -8.68 -5.94
N LEU A 53 -11.45 -8.08 -7.05
CA LEU A 53 -11.05 -8.54 -8.40
C LEU A 53 -9.85 -7.83 -9.02
N ASP A 54 -9.23 -6.89 -8.32
CA ASP A 54 -7.82 -6.61 -8.58
C ASP A 54 -7.03 -7.78 -8.02
N GLY A 55 -6.25 -8.45 -8.88
CA GLY A 55 -5.37 -9.58 -8.55
C GLY A 55 -4.22 -9.25 -7.57
N THR A 56 -4.46 -8.28 -6.69
CA THR A 56 -3.81 -7.92 -5.44
C THR A 56 -4.70 -8.27 -4.24
N SER A 57 -5.70 -9.14 -4.40
CA SER A 57 -6.59 -9.64 -3.35
C SER A 57 -5.92 -10.51 -2.27
N LEU A 58 -4.62 -10.31 -2.04
CA LEU A 58 -4.09 -10.06 -0.69
C LEU A 58 -4.63 -8.71 -0.17
N LYS A 59 -5.95 -8.52 -0.19
CA LYS A 59 -6.58 -7.54 0.71
C LYS A 59 -6.61 -8.22 2.05
N GLN A 60 -5.44 -8.22 2.71
CA GLN A 60 -5.35 -8.23 4.16
C GLN A 60 -6.52 -7.38 4.63
N ALA A 61 -7.47 -7.97 5.37
CA ALA A 61 -8.54 -7.21 6.01
C ALA A 61 -7.86 -5.97 6.59
N ALA A 62 -8.27 -4.77 6.16
CA ALA A 62 -7.58 -3.54 6.55
C ALA A 62 -7.46 -3.61 8.08
N TYR A 63 -6.25 -3.79 8.58
CA TYR A 63 -6.02 -4.11 9.98
C TYR A 63 -6.47 -2.88 10.77
N VAL A 64 -7.70 -2.94 11.28
CA VAL A 64 -8.28 -1.89 12.10
C VAL A 64 -7.64 -2.05 13.47
N ARG A 65 -6.71 -1.15 13.80
CA ARG A 65 -6.06 -1.15 15.11
C ARG A 65 -7.13 -1.02 16.18
N THR A 66 -7.13 -1.96 17.11
CA THR A 66 -8.01 -1.96 18.27
C THR A 66 -7.44 -1.08 19.37
N ALA A 67 -8.27 -0.68 20.34
CA ALA A 67 -7.80 0.07 21.51
C ALA A 67 -6.69 -0.68 22.29
N ALA A 68 -6.71 -2.02 22.29
CA ALA A 68 -5.66 -2.84 22.88
C ALA A 68 -4.32 -2.71 22.12
N ASP A 69 -4.36 -2.63 20.79
CA ASP A 69 -3.16 -2.43 19.96
C ASP A 69 -2.52 -1.05 20.23
N TYR A 70 -3.34 -0.02 20.45
CA TYR A 70 -2.84 1.30 20.84
C TYR A 70 -2.22 1.29 22.25
N ALA A 71 -2.84 0.59 23.21
CA ALA A 71 -2.30 0.46 24.55
C ALA A 71 -0.97 -0.31 24.57
N ALA A 72 -0.85 -1.39 23.79
CA ALA A 72 0.40 -2.12 23.62
C ALA A 72 1.48 -1.25 22.96
N LEU A 73 1.13 -0.54 21.88
CA LEU A 73 2.04 0.37 21.20
C LEU A 73 2.54 1.51 22.12
N ALA A 74 1.65 2.07 22.96
CA ALA A 74 2.02 3.11 23.91
C ALA A 74 3.03 2.60 24.95
N LYS A 75 2.86 1.36 25.44
CA LYS A 75 3.82 0.74 26.37
C LYS A 75 5.19 0.54 25.73
N GLU A 76 5.23 0.03 24.51
CA GLU A 76 6.48 -0.14 23.77
C GLU A 76 7.15 1.20 23.47
N HIS A 77 6.36 2.22 23.13
CA HIS A 77 6.86 3.57 22.90
C HIS A 77 7.50 4.17 24.16
N GLU A 78 6.87 4.03 25.33
CA GLU A 78 7.45 4.49 26.60
C GLU A 78 8.74 3.73 26.96
N LYS A 79 8.79 2.42 26.67
CA LYS A 79 10.02 1.63 26.85
C LYS A 79 11.15 2.12 25.95
N LEU A 80 10.85 2.39 24.68
CA LEU A 80 11.82 2.90 23.71
C LEU A 80 12.34 4.29 24.07
N LYS A 81 11.47 5.19 24.55
CA LYS A 81 11.89 6.51 25.05
C LYS A 81 12.90 6.42 26.18
N LYS A 82 12.67 5.53 27.15
CA LYS A 82 13.60 5.33 28.27
C LYS A 82 14.96 4.85 27.78
N LEU A 83 14.98 3.80 26.95
CA LEU A 83 16.22 3.27 26.40
C LEU A 83 16.96 4.32 25.56
N TYR A 84 16.24 5.09 24.75
CA TYR A 84 16.82 6.16 23.96
C TYR A 84 17.42 7.27 24.84
N ALA A 85 16.74 7.66 25.91
CA ALA A 85 17.24 8.66 26.85
C ALA A 85 18.51 8.17 27.57
N GLU A 86 18.55 6.91 27.98
CA GLU A 86 19.74 6.27 28.58
C GLU A 86 20.91 6.26 27.59
N GLN A 87 20.70 5.85 26.34
CA GLN A 87 21.73 5.85 25.31
C GLN A 87 22.20 7.27 24.95
N ALA A 88 21.29 8.24 24.91
CA ALA A 88 21.63 9.64 24.66
C ALA A 88 22.49 10.22 25.80
N LEU A 89 22.16 9.89 27.05
CA LEU A 89 22.94 10.29 28.21
C LEU A 89 24.33 9.66 28.19
N GLU A 90 24.43 8.35 27.95
CA GLU A 90 25.71 7.65 27.83
C GLU A 90 26.58 8.28 26.74
N ARG A 91 26.00 8.55 25.56
CA ARG A 91 26.71 9.20 24.46
C ARG A 91 27.21 10.59 24.82
N GLU A 92 26.45 11.37 25.58
CA GLU A 92 26.86 12.70 26.02
C GLU A 92 28.01 12.61 27.02
N ILE A 93 27.93 11.71 28.00
CA ILE A 93 29.01 11.45 28.96
C ILE A 93 30.28 11.01 28.22
N LEU A 94 30.18 10.09 27.26
CA LEU A 94 31.32 9.63 26.47
C LEU A 94 31.91 10.77 25.63
N ARG A 95 31.09 11.62 25.02
CA ARG A 95 31.55 12.82 24.29
C ARG A 95 32.30 13.77 25.21
N ASP A 96 31.78 14.02 26.41
CA ASP A 96 32.43 14.88 27.40
C ASP A 96 33.77 14.27 27.89
N LEU A 97 33.80 12.96 28.12
CA LEU A 97 35.02 12.26 28.52
C LEU A 97 36.11 12.34 27.43
N VAL A 98 35.76 12.13 26.16
CA VAL A 98 36.73 12.26 25.06
C VAL A 98 37.25 13.69 24.96
N LYS A 99 36.39 14.71 25.13
CA LYS A 99 36.83 16.13 25.15
C LYS A 99 37.80 16.41 26.30
N LYS A 100 37.53 15.88 27.50
CA LYS A 100 38.38 16.05 28.68
C LYS A 100 39.72 15.34 28.56
N THR A 101 39.73 14.10 28.07
CA THR A 101 40.95 13.29 27.94
C THR A 101 41.80 13.71 26.73
N ASN A 102 41.19 14.18 25.65
CA ASN A 102 41.87 14.53 24.40
C ASN A 102 41.45 15.92 23.90
N PRO A 103 41.82 17.00 24.59
CA PRO A 103 41.37 18.35 24.26
C PRO A 103 41.86 18.87 22.89
N HIS A 104 42.89 18.24 22.33
CA HIS A 104 43.44 18.54 21.00
C HIS A 104 42.62 17.90 19.86
N LEU A 105 41.76 16.92 20.14
CA LEU A 105 40.86 16.33 19.15
C LEU A 105 39.63 17.24 18.99
N ARG A 106 39.56 17.99 17.88
CA ARG A 106 38.37 18.79 17.54
C ARG A 106 37.24 17.87 17.11
N ILE A 107 36.42 17.40 18.05
CA ILE A 107 35.20 16.63 17.76
C ILE A 107 34.15 17.62 17.23
N LYS A 108 33.86 17.58 15.92
CA LYS A 108 32.76 18.32 15.29
C LYS A 108 31.40 17.69 15.62
#